data_AF-A0A9W3B6A6-F1
#
_entry.id   AF-A0A9W3B6A6-F1
#
_cell.length_a   1.000
_cell.length_b   1.000
_cell.length_c   1.000
_cell.angle_alpha   90.00
_cell.angle_beta   90.00
_cell.angle_gamma   90.00
#
_symmetry.space_group_name_H-M   'P 1'
#
loop_
_entity.id
_entity.type
_entity.pdbx_description
1 polymer ?
#
loop_
_entity_poly.entity_id
_entity_poly.type
_entity_poly.pdbx_seq_one_letter_code
_entity_poly.pdbx_strand_id
1 'polypeptide(L)'
;MECLICQSLKMEENNILHEREAKLKERERMLTISQESLQTVTDHQMRSKISALEEKFGSEIVQLEQTLKEKLKENKRLKENFETMKQANDALKKEIEVLTLRNSKLEKMSNSLQARFVNLQRKQEYDLKLKESDTMKVTTEISSNQQSRENTSQKLGEKLENKILKNNTPQNKQSVVQVYSTTVSILFDWICEAHLRQSLTELPIKPVETYKSLPFIQDKVVKILPNLVDILRDNSSNIHCGLPCLQFIYWSLLHLDQGQSPLSLNMSTTTRRIGEEIYYPKSSKVPDVEKMIGSSATLNEKIKEPLFMRSTNNHIRLLSTLIVLKTLSRADVIAQAFNMLKLELKSEHAKELFLYYQATNVILNYLKPIHKAFTSVAMEILLQMATDSPFQQMFFESCSNENFFRSAALLIRTPLPDIKVMERLSIILQKLSKLKSNRRFFETYTIVAIIQEMLVSGGNENAFLNLNLKSILHNLKIPAKTLF
;
A
#
# COMPACT_ATOMS: atom_id res chain seq x y z
N MET A 1 -8.80 -73.18 68.21
CA MET A 1 -8.53 -71.73 68.42
C MET A 1 -8.36 -71.01 67.08
N GLU A 2 -7.62 -71.56 66.12
CA GLU A 2 -7.42 -70.97 64.77
C GLU A 2 -8.70 -70.75 63.93
N CYS A 3 -9.70 -71.64 64.04
CA CYS A 3 -10.96 -71.51 63.29
C CYS A 3 -11.79 -70.26 63.70
N LEU A 4 -11.82 -69.93 65.00
CA LEU A 4 -12.57 -68.77 65.52
C LEU A 4 -11.91 -67.44 65.12
N ILE A 5 -10.57 -67.40 65.07
CA ILE A 5 -9.81 -66.21 64.66
C ILE A 5 -10.04 -65.93 63.17
N CYS A 6 -9.99 -66.96 62.32
CA CYS A 6 -10.26 -66.83 60.89
C CYS A 6 -11.69 -66.34 60.62
N GLN A 7 -12.67 -66.83 61.38
CA GLN A 7 -14.07 -66.43 61.25
C GLN A 7 -14.30 -64.97 61.69
N SER A 8 -13.63 -64.53 62.76
CA SER A 8 -13.66 -63.13 63.21
C SER A 8 -13.01 -62.17 62.21
N LEU A 9 -11.87 -62.54 61.63
CA LEU A 9 -11.19 -61.72 60.61
C LEU A 9 -12.03 -61.57 59.35
N LYS A 10 -12.69 -62.65 58.91
CA LYS A 10 -13.59 -62.61 57.75
C LYS A 10 -14.85 -61.76 57.98
N MET A 11 -15.33 -61.70 59.23
CA MET A 11 -16.45 -60.84 59.60
C MET A 11 -16.05 -59.36 59.58
N GLU A 12 -14.87 -59.04 60.09
CA GLU A 12 -14.31 -57.69 60.05
C GLU A 12 -14.03 -57.21 58.62
N GLU A 13 -13.45 -58.06 57.78
CA GLU A 13 -13.22 -57.74 56.37
C GLU A 13 -14.54 -57.48 55.62
N ASN A 14 -15.58 -58.27 55.86
CA ASN A 14 -16.91 -58.03 55.29
C ASN A 14 -17.53 -56.71 55.78
N ASN A 15 -17.34 -56.35 57.05
CA ASN A 15 -17.83 -55.07 57.57
C ASN A 15 -17.14 -53.88 56.89
N ILE A 16 -15.82 -53.95 56.72
CA ILE A 16 -15.04 -52.92 56.02
C ILE A 16 -15.47 -52.81 54.55
N LEU A 17 -15.69 -53.95 53.88
CA LEU A 17 -16.17 -53.97 52.49
C LEU A 17 -17.57 -53.36 52.37
N HIS A 18 -18.49 -53.68 53.28
CA HIS A 18 -19.82 -53.09 53.31
C HIS A 18 -19.80 -51.58 53.55
N GLU A 19 -18.95 -51.10 54.47
CA GLU A 19 -18.80 -49.67 54.72
C GLU A 19 -18.23 -48.95 53.49
N ARG A 20 -17.26 -49.56 52.81
CA ARG A 20 -16.69 -49.03 51.57
C ARG A 20 -17.71 -48.99 50.44
N GLU A 21 -18.52 -50.03 50.29
CA GLU A 21 -19.59 -50.10 49.29
C GLU A 21 -20.66 -49.03 49.54
N ALA A 22 -21.06 -48.83 50.80
CA ALA A 22 -22.01 -47.78 51.18
C ALA A 22 -21.47 -46.37 50.85
N LYS A 23 -20.20 -46.10 51.15
CA LYS A 23 -19.55 -44.82 50.80
C LYS A 23 -19.43 -44.61 49.30
N LEU A 24 -19.18 -45.68 48.53
CA LEU A 24 -19.14 -45.62 47.07
C LEU A 24 -20.52 -45.29 46.48
N LYS A 25 -21.59 -45.95 46.92
CA LYS A 25 -22.97 -45.68 46.48
C LYS A 25 -23.38 -44.23 46.74
N GLU A 26 -23.03 -43.69 47.90
CA GLU A 26 -23.34 -42.28 48.21
C GLU A 26 -22.56 -41.30 47.33
N ARG A 27 -21.28 -41.61 47.03
CA ARG A 27 -20.48 -40.81 46.11
C ARG A 27 -21.03 -40.84 44.68
N GLU A 28 -21.45 -42.01 44.21
CA GLU A 28 -22.11 -42.16 42.90
C GLU A 28 -23.42 -41.36 42.84
N ARG A 29 -24.25 -41.44 43.88
CA ARG A 29 -25.48 -40.64 43.98
C ARG A 29 -25.21 -39.13 43.90
N MET A 30 -24.21 -38.66 44.65
CA MET A 30 -23.81 -37.24 44.63
C MET A 30 -23.22 -36.81 43.28
N LEU A 31 -22.47 -37.69 42.60
CA LEU A 31 -21.96 -37.45 41.25
C LEU A 31 -23.10 -37.32 40.24
N THR A 32 -24.11 -38.18 40.29
CA THR A 32 -25.29 -38.10 39.40
C THR A 32 -26.02 -36.78 39.56
N ILE A 33 -26.29 -36.36 40.80
CA ILE A 33 -26.94 -35.07 41.09
C ILE A 33 -26.10 -33.89 40.57
N SER A 34 -24.79 -33.93 40.80
CA SER A 34 -23.88 -32.89 40.29
C SER A 34 -23.85 -32.85 38.77
N GLN A 35 -23.92 -34.00 38.09
CA GLN A 35 -23.94 -34.09 36.64
C GLN A 35 -25.22 -33.50 36.06
N GLU A 36 -26.38 -33.83 36.63
CA GLU A 36 -27.67 -33.25 36.24
C GLU A 36 -27.71 -31.73 36.45
N SER A 37 -27.17 -31.24 37.57
CA SER A 37 -27.03 -29.80 37.83
C SER A 37 -26.11 -29.11 36.82
N LEU A 38 -24.97 -29.72 36.47
CA LEU A 38 -24.07 -29.17 35.45
C LEU A 38 -24.72 -29.16 34.06
N GLN A 39 -25.46 -30.22 33.71
CA GLN A 39 -26.16 -30.30 32.43
C GLN A 39 -27.21 -29.19 32.31
N THR A 40 -28.04 -29.00 33.34
CA THR A 40 -29.07 -27.94 33.34
C THR A 40 -28.48 -26.53 33.24
N VAL A 41 -27.38 -26.25 33.93
CA VAL A 41 -26.67 -24.96 33.82
C VAL A 41 -26.10 -24.77 32.41
N THR A 42 -25.48 -25.81 31.85
CA THR A 42 -24.90 -25.76 30.50
C THR A 42 -25.97 -25.54 29.43
N ASP A 43 -27.10 -26.23 29.54
CA ASP A 43 -28.23 -26.09 28.61
C ASP A 43 -28.84 -24.69 28.68
N HIS A 44 -28.98 -24.12 29.89
CA HIS A 44 -29.47 -22.75 30.05
C HIS A 44 -28.51 -21.72 29.42
N GLN A 45 -27.20 -21.87 29.64
CA GLN A 45 -26.19 -21.01 29.03
C GLN A 45 -26.18 -21.12 27.50
N MET A 46 -26.35 -22.32 26.95
CA MET A 46 -26.45 -22.52 25.50
C MET A 46 -27.69 -21.83 24.94
N ARG A 47 -28.87 -22.01 25.55
CA ARG A 47 -30.11 -21.37 25.10
C ARG A 47 -30.02 -19.85 25.15
N SER A 48 -29.44 -19.29 26.21
CA SER A 48 -29.23 -17.84 26.33
C SER A 48 -28.31 -17.30 25.23
N LYS A 49 -27.20 -17.99 24.93
CA LYS A 49 -26.29 -17.61 23.84
C LYS A 49 -26.95 -17.69 22.46
N ILE A 50 -27.75 -18.73 22.22
CA ILE A 50 -28.48 -18.90 20.95
C ILE A 50 -29.48 -17.75 20.78
N SER A 51 -30.28 -17.45 21.81
CA SER A 51 -31.26 -16.36 21.74
C SER A 51 -30.61 -14.99 21.50
N ALA A 52 -29.47 -14.70 22.14
CA ALA A 52 -28.72 -13.47 21.90
C ALA A 52 -28.15 -13.38 20.47
N LEU A 53 -27.74 -14.51 19.89
CA LEU A 53 -27.29 -14.57 18.49
C LEU A 53 -28.45 -14.36 17.53
N GLU A 54 -29.61 -14.97 17.77
CA GLU A 54 -30.82 -14.81 16.96
C GLU A 54 -31.30 -13.36 16.97
N GLU A 55 -31.33 -12.69 18.12
CA GLU A 55 -31.70 -11.28 18.23
C GLU A 55 -30.72 -10.38 17.46
N LYS A 56 -29.41 -10.65 17.61
CA LYS A 56 -28.38 -9.90 16.88
C LYS A 56 -28.55 -10.06 15.37
N PHE A 57 -28.67 -11.28 14.87
CA PHE A 57 -28.84 -11.52 13.43
C PHE A 57 -30.17 -10.94 12.92
N GLY A 58 -31.25 -11.02 13.68
CA GLY A 58 -32.51 -10.38 13.34
C GLY A 58 -32.36 -8.86 13.20
N SER A 59 -31.67 -8.20 14.13
CA SER A 59 -31.41 -6.76 14.07
C SER A 59 -30.52 -6.37 12.88
N GLU A 60 -29.52 -7.20 12.54
CA GLU A 60 -28.59 -6.97 11.44
C GLU A 60 -29.30 -7.12 10.08
N ILE A 61 -30.17 -8.12 9.93
CA ILE A 61 -30.99 -8.29 8.73
C ILE A 61 -31.87 -7.06 8.48
N VAL A 62 -32.57 -6.57 9.51
CA VAL A 62 -33.43 -5.37 9.39
C VAL A 62 -32.61 -4.14 9.00
N GLN A 63 -31.42 -3.95 9.59
CA GLN A 63 -30.53 -2.84 9.23
C GLN A 63 -30.03 -2.94 7.78
N LEU A 64 -29.66 -4.14 7.33
CA LEU A 64 -29.21 -4.39 5.96
C LEU A 64 -30.33 -4.17 4.94
N GLU A 65 -31.56 -4.62 5.23
CA GLU A 65 -32.73 -4.38 4.39
C GLU A 65 -33.04 -2.88 4.26
N GLN A 66 -32.99 -2.14 5.37
CA GLN A 66 -33.20 -0.69 5.36
C GLN A 66 -32.12 0.04 4.55
N THR A 67 -30.86 -0.34 4.74
CA THR A 67 -29.72 0.22 3.99
C THR A 67 -29.85 -0.06 2.50
N LEU A 68 -30.24 -1.28 2.13
CA LEU A 68 -30.47 -1.66 0.74
C LEU A 68 -31.60 -0.82 0.10
N LYS A 69 -32.69 -0.60 0.84
CA LYS A 69 -33.82 0.22 0.39
C LYS A 69 -33.42 1.67 0.15
N GLU A 70 -32.59 2.25 1.02
CA GLU A 70 -32.04 3.60 0.86
C GLU A 70 -31.10 3.69 -0.34
N LYS A 71 -30.22 2.71 -0.53
CA LYS A 71 -29.32 2.65 -1.69
C LYS A 71 -30.07 2.49 -3.01
N LEU A 72 -31.16 1.71 -3.04
CA LEU A 72 -32.00 1.62 -4.24
C LEU A 72 -32.69 2.95 -4.57
N LYS A 73 -33.15 3.71 -3.56
CA LYS A 73 -33.70 5.06 -3.77
C LYS A 73 -32.65 6.02 -4.31
N GLU A 74 -31.45 6.01 -3.71
CA GLU A 74 -30.34 6.85 -4.16
C GLU A 74 -29.92 6.51 -5.60
N ASN A 75 -29.87 5.23 -5.96
CA ASN A 75 -29.51 4.78 -7.29
C ASN A 75 -30.54 5.23 -8.35
N LYS A 76 -31.84 5.14 -8.04
CA LYS A 76 -32.90 5.70 -8.91
C LYS A 76 -32.71 7.21 -9.14
N ARG A 77 -32.46 7.97 -8.07
CA ARG A 77 -32.20 9.42 -8.15
C ARG A 77 -30.97 9.72 -9.02
N LEU A 78 -29.88 8.97 -8.85
CA LEU A 78 -28.66 9.14 -9.66
C LEU A 78 -28.90 8.84 -11.14
N LYS A 79 -29.70 7.82 -11.45
CA LYS A 79 -30.08 7.49 -12.83
C LYS A 79 -30.89 8.61 -13.49
N GLU A 80 -31.83 9.20 -12.77
CA GLU A 80 -32.61 10.37 -13.24
C GLU A 80 -31.72 11.60 -13.46
N ASN A 81 -30.80 11.87 -12.53
CA ASN A 81 -29.81 12.95 -12.67
C ASN A 81 -28.90 12.74 -13.89
N PHE A 82 -28.48 11.50 -14.15
CA PHE A 82 -27.66 11.16 -15.31
C PHE A 82 -28.42 11.41 -16.63
N GLU A 83 -29.68 10.99 -16.74
CA GLU A 83 -30.48 11.25 -17.93
C GLU A 83 -30.69 12.75 -18.16
N THR A 84 -30.87 13.53 -17.08
CA THR A 84 -30.98 15.00 -17.17
C THR A 84 -29.69 15.62 -17.70
N MET A 85 -28.52 15.21 -17.18
CA MET A 85 -27.22 15.70 -17.67
C MET A 85 -26.94 15.28 -19.12
N LYS A 86 -27.37 14.07 -19.52
CA LYS A 86 -27.25 13.60 -20.89
C LYS A 86 -28.06 14.46 -21.85
N GLN A 87 -29.33 14.75 -21.52
CA GLN A 87 -30.17 15.64 -22.31
C GLN A 87 -29.57 17.05 -22.44
N ALA A 88 -29.04 17.61 -21.35
CA ALA A 88 -28.36 18.90 -21.38
C ALA A 88 -27.11 18.89 -22.29
N ASN A 89 -26.30 17.82 -22.22
CA ASN A 89 -25.15 17.65 -23.10
C ASN A 89 -25.53 17.51 -24.58
N ASP A 90 -26.59 16.77 -24.89
CA ASP A 90 -27.06 16.61 -26.26
C ASP A 90 -27.61 17.93 -26.82
N ALA A 91 -28.20 18.79 -25.99
CA ALA A 91 -28.59 20.14 -26.36
C ALA A 91 -27.36 21.02 -26.67
N LEU A 92 -26.35 21.02 -25.80
CA LEU A 92 -25.11 21.79 -26.00
C LEU A 92 -24.36 21.34 -27.26
N LYS A 93 -24.32 20.04 -27.57
CA LYS A 93 -23.72 19.55 -28.82
C LYS A 93 -24.40 20.14 -30.06
N LYS A 94 -25.73 20.15 -30.08
CA LYS A 94 -26.50 20.76 -31.19
C LYS A 94 -26.21 22.26 -31.31
N GLU A 95 -26.11 22.97 -30.19
CA GLU A 95 -25.78 24.39 -30.19
C GLU A 95 -24.37 24.65 -30.73
N ILE A 96 -23.39 23.83 -30.34
CA ILE A 96 -22.02 23.87 -30.86
C ILE A 96 -22.00 23.61 -32.37
N GLU A 97 -22.75 22.64 -32.87
CA GLU A 97 -22.84 22.36 -34.31
C GLU A 97 -23.39 23.58 -35.09
N VAL A 98 -24.44 24.22 -34.58
CA VAL A 98 -25.02 25.43 -35.20
C VAL A 98 -24.02 26.59 -35.20
N LEU A 99 -23.34 26.83 -34.08
CA LEU A 99 -22.33 27.88 -33.96
C LEU A 99 -21.12 27.61 -34.88
N THR A 100 -20.69 26.36 -34.98
CA THR A 100 -19.61 25.95 -35.88
C THR A 100 -19.97 26.20 -37.34
N LEU A 101 -21.20 25.88 -37.75
CA LEU A 101 -21.69 26.16 -39.09
C LEU A 101 -21.74 27.67 -39.38
N ARG A 102 -22.20 28.46 -38.41
CA ARG A 102 -22.25 29.94 -38.53
C ARG A 102 -20.85 30.54 -38.65
N ASN A 103 -19.90 30.07 -37.84
CA ASN A 103 -18.50 30.49 -37.92
C ASN A 103 -17.88 30.15 -39.27
N SER A 104 -18.11 28.93 -39.79
CA SER A 104 -17.62 28.55 -41.12
C SER A 104 -18.16 29.46 -42.23
N LYS A 105 -19.43 29.90 -42.14
CA LYS A 105 -20.00 30.87 -43.09
C LYS A 105 -19.34 32.25 -42.98
N LEU A 106 -19.14 32.74 -41.76
CA LEU A 106 -18.47 34.02 -41.51
C LEU A 106 -17.02 34.00 -42.00
N GLU A 107 -16.30 32.91 -41.77
CA GLU A 107 -14.93 32.72 -42.24
C GLU A 107 -14.84 32.73 -43.77
N LYS A 108 -15.75 32.06 -44.47
CA LYS A 108 -15.83 32.13 -45.94
C LYS A 108 -16.08 33.54 -46.46
N MET A 109 -16.97 34.30 -45.81
CA MET A 109 -17.22 35.70 -46.18
C MET A 109 -16.01 36.59 -45.90
N SER A 110 -15.36 36.41 -44.74
CA SER A 110 -14.14 37.13 -44.36
C SER A 110 -13.01 36.88 -45.36
N ASN A 111 -12.76 35.63 -45.73
CA ASN A 111 -11.75 35.26 -46.73
C ASN A 111 -12.03 35.88 -48.10
N SER A 112 -13.30 35.92 -48.52
CA SER A 112 -13.72 36.58 -49.76
C SER A 112 -13.50 38.09 -49.73
N LEU A 113 -13.84 38.75 -48.62
CA LEU A 113 -13.59 40.19 -48.41
C LEU A 113 -12.09 40.48 -48.40
N GLN A 114 -11.28 39.65 -47.74
CA GLN A 114 -9.83 39.78 -47.71
C GLN A 114 -9.24 39.65 -49.12
N ALA A 115 -9.69 38.68 -49.92
CA ALA A 115 -9.25 38.54 -51.31
C ALA A 115 -9.61 39.77 -52.17
N ARG A 116 -10.81 40.33 -51.99
CA ARG A 116 -11.23 41.57 -52.66
C ARG A 116 -10.36 42.76 -52.25
N PHE A 117 -10.06 42.88 -50.95
CA PHE A 117 -9.19 43.93 -50.43
C PHE A 117 -7.79 43.85 -51.05
N VAL A 118 -7.19 42.66 -51.08
CA VAL A 118 -5.89 42.42 -51.72
C VAL A 118 -5.92 42.78 -53.22
N ASN A 119 -6.98 42.41 -53.94
CA ASN A 119 -7.11 42.76 -55.36
C ASN A 119 -7.24 44.28 -55.58
N LEU A 120 -8.01 44.97 -54.73
CA LEU A 120 -8.14 46.43 -54.77
C LEU A 120 -6.83 47.12 -54.42
N GLN A 121 -6.09 46.62 -53.44
CA GLN A 121 -4.78 47.12 -53.07
C GLN A 121 -3.79 47.00 -54.25
N ARG A 122 -3.72 45.83 -54.91
CA ARG A 122 -2.88 45.65 -56.11
C ARG A 122 -3.27 46.61 -57.24
N LYS A 123 -4.56 46.87 -57.42
CA LYS A 123 -5.04 47.85 -58.42
C LYS A 123 -4.61 49.27 -58.07
N GLN A 124 -4.70 49.68 -56.80
CA GLN A 124 -4.21 50.98 -56.35
C GLN A 124 -2.69 51.12 -56.51
N GLU A 125 -1.93 50.08 -56.19
CA GLU A 125 -0.47 50.06 -56.41
C GLU A 125 -0.12 50.18 -57.90
N TYR A 126 -0.89 49.55 -58.78
CA TYR A 126 -0.73 49.69 -60.23
C TYR A 126 -1.06 51.11 -60.71
N ASP A 127 -2.17 51.69 -60.27
CA ASP A 127 -2.58 53.05 -60.65
C ASP A 127 -1.59 54.12 -60.13
N LEU A 128 -1.00 53.91 -58.94
CA LEU A 128 0.08 54.75 -58.40
C LEU A 128 1.33 54.67 -59.27
N LYS A 129 1.76 53.45 -59.67
CA LYS A 129 2.90 53.26 -60.59
C LYS A 129 2.65 53.87 -61.97
N LEU A 130 1.41 53.85 -62.45
CA LEU A 130 1.05 54.50 -63.71
C LEU A 130 1.16 56.03 -63.61
N LYS A 131 0.69 56.60 -62.48
CA LYS A 131 0.84 58.03 -62.19
C LYS A 131 2.30 58.45 -61.99
N GLU A 132 3.12 57.60 -61.36
CA GLU A 132 4.58 57.80 -61.27
C GLU A 132 5.25 57.71 -62.64
N SER A 133 4.80 56.81 -63.53
CA SER A 133 5.26 56.73 -64.91
C SER A 133 4.85 57.93 -65.77
N ASP A 134 3.69 58.53 -65.54
CA ASP A 134 3.24 59.74 -66.24
C ASP A 134 3.90 61.01 -65.69
N THR A 135 4.31 61.03 -64.41
CA THR A 135 5.13 62.11 -63.84
C THR A 135 6.61 61.98 -64.20
N MET A 136 7.13 60.79 -64.50
CA MET A 136 8.49 60.58 -65.02
C MET A 136 8.70 60.93 -66.50
N LYS A 137 7.65 61.38 -67.23
CA LYS A 137 7.80 61.93 -68.59
C LYS A 137 8.05 63.44 -68.66
N VAL A 138 8.14 64.15 -67.52
CA VAL A 138 8.36 65.61 -67.48
C VAL A 138 9.69 66.02 -66.83
N THR A 139 10.49 65.09 -66.31
CA THR A 139 11.79 65.43 -65.70
C THR A 139 12.81 64.34 -65.95
N THR A 140 13.32 64.25 -67.18
CA THR A 140 14.60 63.59 -67.45
C THR A 140 15.35 64.34 -68.56
N GLU A 141 15.77 65.56 -68.27
CA GLU A 141 16.96 66.13 -68.90
C GLU A 141 17.85 66.70 -67.79
N ILE A 142 19.16 66.58 -68.00
CA ILE A 142 20.27 67.13 -67.21
C ILE A 142 20.91 66.12 -66.23
N SER A 143 21.81 65.34 -66.85
CA SER A 143 23.24 65.31 -66.53
C SER A 143 23.75 64.50 -65.33
N SER A 144 24.52 63.48 -65.71
CA SER A 144 25.94 63.31 -65.38
C SER A 144 26.37 62.74 -64.03
N ASN A 145 27.18 61.69 -64.19
CA ASN A 145 28.44 61.40 -63.52
C ASN A 145 28.47 60.71 -62.14
N GLN A 146 29.10 59.54 -62.22
CA GLN A 146 30.18 59.02 -61.36
C GLN A 146 29.85 58.48 -59.97
N GLN A 147 30.02 57.15 -59.90
CA GLN A 147 30.77 56.37 -58.91
C GLN A 147 30.37 56.46 -57.43
N SER A 148 29.94 55.33 -56.88
CA SER A 148 30.67 54.67 -55.78
C SER A 148 30.15 53.26 -55.49
N ARG A 149 31.12 52.37 -55.23
CA ARG A 149 31.07 51.11 -54.47
C ARG A 149 30.19 51.29 -53.20
N GLU A 150 29.48 50.31 -52.64
CA GLU A 150 29.92 48.95 -52.29
C GLU A 150 28.73 48.18 -51.67
N ASN A 151 28.79 46.86 -51.81
CA ASN A 151 28.37 45.82 -50.85
C ASN A 151 26.91 45.34 -50.69
N THR A 152 26.84 44.01 -50.87
CA THR A 152 26.13 42.97 -50.12
C THR A 152 24.71 42.53 -50.54
N SER A 153 24.70 41.29 -51.07
CA SER A 153 23.70 40.22 -50.82
C SER A 153 22.33 40.42 -51.51
N GLN A 154 21.76 39.48 -52.26
CA GLN A 154 21.57 38.06 -51.98
C GLN A 154 21.29 37.28 -53.28
N LYS A 155 22.14 36.30 -53.59
CA LYS A 155 21.72 35.04 -54.22
C LYS A 155 21.51 34.07 -53.07
N LEU A 156 20.28 33.62 -52.87
CA LEU A 156 19.86 32.32 -52.28
C LEU A 156 18.31 32.40 -52.28
N GLY A 157 17.56 31.79 -53.19
CA GLY A 157 17.83 30.49 -53.77
C GLY A 157 17.81 29.45 -52.64
N GLU A 158 16.62 28.92 -52.36
CA GLU A 158 16.40 27.72 -51.55
C GLU A 158 16.86 27.78 -50.08
N LYS A 159 15.93 28.12 -49.17
CA LYS A 159 15.81 27.53 -47.81
C LYS A 159 14.79 28.33 -47.00
N LEU A 160 13.50 27.97 -47.06
CA LEU A 160 12.55 28.16 -45.94
C LEU A 160 11.19 27.51 -46.21
N GLU A 161 11.16 26.20 -46.45
CA GLU A 161 9.90 25.44 -46.30
C GLU A 161 10.04 23.98 -45.86
N ASN A 162 11.16 23.60 -45.23
CA ASN A 162 11.36 22.23 -44.73
C ASN A 162 11.98 22.18 -43.33
N LYS A 163 11.39 22.89 -42.36
CA LYS A 163 11.79 22.77 -40.95
C LYS A 163 10.69 23.03 -39.93
N ILE A 164 9.45 22.57 -40.18
CA ILE A 164 8.39 22.49 -39.13
C ILE A 164 7.71 21.11 -39.03
N LEU A 165 7.96 20.14 -39.93
CA LEU A 165 7.49 18.76 -39.75
C LEU A 165 8.66 17.77 -39.63
N LYS A 166 9.33 17.77 -38.48
CA LYS A 166 10.16 16.65 -38.00
C LYS A 166 10.53 16.90 -36.55
N ASN A 167 9.55 16.83 -35.67
CA ASN A 167 9.73 16.55 -34.25
C ASN A 167 8.36 16.16 -33.69
N ASN A 168 8.01 14.89 -33.86
CA ASN A 168 7.15 14.10 -32.99
C ASN A 168 7.01 12.71 -33.62
N THR A 169 7.99 11.87 -33.36
CA THR A 169 7.92 10.44 -33.66
C THR A 169 6.68 9.85 -32.96
N PRO A 170 5.75 9.17 -33.67
CA PRO A 170 4.58 8.51 -33.06
C PRO A 170 4.93 7.28 -32.21
N GLN A 171 6.16 6.77 -32.31
CA GLN A 171 6.58 5.51 -31.68
C GLN A 171 6.44 5.50 -30.15
N ASN A 172 6.68 6.64 -29.49
CA ASN A 172 6.63 6.67 -28.03
C ASN A 172 5.19 6.59 -27.49
N LYS A 173 4.20 7.14 -28.22
CA LYS A 173 2.78 7.02 -27.85
C LYS A 173 2.24 5.60 -28.06
N GLN A 174 2.66 4.91 -29.12
CA GLN A 174 2.32 3.50 -29.34
C GLN A 174 2.90 2.59 -28.24
N SER A 175 4.13 2.85 -27.77
CA SER A 175 4.75 2.12 -26.67
C SER A 175 3.98 2.27 -25.35
N VAL A 176 3.56 3.49 -24.98
CA VAL A 176 2.79 3.73 -23.75
C VAL A 176 1.44 3.03 -23.80
N VAL A 177 0.70 3.16 -24.91
CA VAL A 177 -0.59 2.46 -25.09
C VAL A 177 -0.42 0.94 -24.97
N GLN A 178 0.67 0.40 -25.52
CA GLN A 178 0.97 -1.03 -25.43
C GLN A 178 1.28 -1.51 -23.99
N VAL A 179 2.01 -0.73 -23.19
CA VAL A 179 2.30 -1.05 -21.78
C VAL A 179 1.02 -1.11 -20.95
N TYR A 180 0.13 -0.11 -21.11
CA TYR A 180 -1.16 -0.09 -20.42
C TYR A 180 -2.06 -1.22 -20.89
N SER A 181 -2.18 -1.42 -22.21
CA SER A 181 -2.98 -2.51 -22.79
C SER A 181 -2.52 -3.86 -22.28
N THR A 182 -1.21 -4.12 -22.24
CA THR A 182 -0.66 -5.40 -21.76
C THR A 182 -1.01 -5.62 -20.29
N THR A 183 -0.85 -4.59 -19.46
CA THR A 183 -1.16 -4.65 -18.02
C THR A 183 -2.64 -4.92 -17.79
N VAL A 184 -3.51 -4.18 -18.47
CA VAL A 184 -4.97 -4.35 -18.38
C VAL A 184 -5.38 -5.73 -18.87
N SER A 185 -4.81 -6.24 -19.98
CA SER A 185 -5.09 -7.58 -20.47
C SER A 185 -4.74 -8.67 -19.43
N ILE A 186 -3.58 -8.58 -18.78
CA ILE A 186 -3.19 -9.55 -17.74
C ILE A 186 -4.12 -9.45 -16.53
N LEU A 187 -4.50 -8.23 -16.12
CA LEU A 187 -5.44 -8.02 -15.02
C LEU A 187 -6.83 -8.57 -15.33
N PHE A 188 -7.36 -8.33 -16.53
CA PHE A 188 -8.64 -8.87 -16.95
C PHE A 188 -8.63 -10.39 -17.04
N ASP A 189 -7.58 -10.97 -17.61
CA ASP A 189 -7.38 -12.42 -17.63
C ASP A 189 -7.38 -12.98 -16.20
N TRP A 190 -6.61 -12.39 -15.30
CA TRP A 190 -6.56 -12.81 -13.90
C TRP A 190 -7.94 -12.69 -13.21
N ILE A 191 -8.64 -11.56 -13.37
CA ILE A 191 -9.97 -11.35 -12.77
C ILE A 191 -11.00 -12.35 -13.33
N CYS A 192 -10.99 -12.57 -14.64
CA CYS A 192 -11.87 -13.55 -15.29
C CYS A 192 -11.63 -14.97 -14.76
N GLU A 193 -10.37 -15.40 -14.68
CA GLU A 193 -9.99 -16.75 -14.24
C GLU A 193 -10.19 -16.98 -12.74
N ALA A 194 -9.73 -16.05 -11.91
CA ALA A 194 -9.66 -16.22 -10.46
C ALA A 194 -10.93 -15.77 -9.71
N HIS A 195 -11.75 -14.89 -10.30
CA HIS A 195 -12.92 -14.32 -9.63
C HIS A 195 -14.22 -14.57 -10.39
N LEU A 196 -14.36 -14.03 -11.61
CA LEU A 196 -15.67 -14.02 -12.31
C LEU A 196 -16.13 -15.43 -12.70
N ARG A 197 -15.24 -16.24 -13.28
CA ARG A 197 -15.57 -17.63 -13.63
C ARG A 197 -15.92 -18.45 -12.39
N GLN A 198 -15.21 -18.24 -11.29
CA GLN A 198 -15.47 -18.97 -10.05
C GLN A 198 -16.80 -18.58 -9.41
N SER A 199 -17.18 -17.30 -9.46
CA SER A 199 -18.43 -16.83 -8.85
C SER A 199 -19.71 -17.42 -9.47
N LEU A 200 -19.62 -17.99 -10.67
CA LEU A 200 -20.76 -18.54 -11.42
C LEU A 200 -20.78 -20.07 -11.46
N THR A 201 -19.68 -20.74 -11.09
CA THR A 201 -19.57 -22.20 -11.23
C THR A 201 -19.47 -22.84 -9.85
N GLU A 202 -20.58 -23.43 -9.37
CA GLU A 202 -20.59 -24.22 -8.12
C GLU A 202 -19.79 -25.54 -8.26
N LEU A 203 -19.49 -25.97 -9.50
CA LEU A 203 -18.71 -27.16 -9.82
C LEU A 203 -17.27 -26.77 -10.24
N PRO A 204 -16.23 -27.31 -9.57
CA PRO A 204 -14.85 -26.93 -9.86
C PRO A 204 -14.36 -27.63 -11.14
N ILE A 205 -14.32 -26.91 -12.26
CA ILE A 205 -13.57 -27.36 -13.46
C ILE A 205 -12.05 -27.31 -13.18
N LYS A 206 -11.62 -26.47 -12.22
CA LYS A 206 -10.29 -26.45 -11.58
C LYS A 206 -10.49 -26.11 -10.09
N PRO A 207 -9.70 -26.67 -9.15
CA PRO A 207 -9.87 -26.37 -7.73
C PRO A 207 -9.65 -24.87 -7.49
N VAL A 208 -10.60 -24.20 -6.82
CA VAL A 208 -10.54 -22.78 -6.40
C VAL A 208 -9.22 -22.46 -5.69
N GLU A 209 -8.67 -23.45 -4.98
CA GLU A 209 -7.37 -23.40 -4.30
C GLU A 209 -6.19 -23.12 -5.24
N THR A 210 -6.27 -23.52 -6.51
CA THR A 210 -5.22 -23.31 -7.52
C THR A 210 -4.97 -21.82 -7.76
N TYR A 211 -6.03 -21.02 -7.82
CA TYR A 211 -5.94 -19.57 -8.12
C TYR A 211 -5.56 -18.73 -6.90
N LYS A 212 -5.65 -19.32 -5.71
CA LYS A 212 -5.13 -18.76 -4.46
C LYS A 212 -3.73 -19.26 -4.14
N SER A 213 -3.20 -20.20 -4.94
CA SER A 213 -1.87 -20.74 -4.74
C SER A 213 -0.80 -19.67 -4.98
N LEU A 214 0.24 -19.69 -4.14
CA LEU A 214 1.33 -18.74 -4.22
C LEU A 214 2.02 -18.73 -5.61
N PRO A 215 2.30 -19.88 -6.27
CA PRO A 215 2.89 -19.88 -7.61
C PRO A 215 2.01 -19.20 -8.67
N PHE A 216 0.69 -19.39 -8.61
CA PHE A 216 -0.24 -18.76 -9.55
C PHE A 216 -0.24 -17.23 -9.40
N ILE A 217 -0.32 -16.74 -8.16
CA ILE A 217 -0.29 -15.29 -7.87
C ILE A 217 1.05 -14.71 -8.29
N GLN A 218 2.17 -15.37 -7.97
CA GLN A 218 3.51 -14.92 -8.33
C GLN A 218 3.71 -14.80 -9.85
N ASP A 219 3.19 -15.74 -10.65
CA ASP A 219 3.25 -15.66 -12.12
C ASP A 219 2.59 -14.37 -12.65
N LYS A 220 1.38 -14.05 -12.18
CA LYS A 220 0.68 -12.83 -12.60
C LYS A 220 1.42 -11.56 -12.13
N VAL A 221 1.90 -11.56 -10.88
CA VAL A 221 2.64 -10.43 -10.28
C VAL A 221 3.95 -10.13 -11.04
N VAL A 222 4.74 -11.16 -11.38
CA VAL A 222 6.01 -11.00 -12.12
C VAL A 222 5.80 -10.41 -13.50
N LYS A 223 4.66 -10.70 -14.15
CA LYS A 223 4.29 -10.14 -15.47
C LYS A 223 3.80 -8.68 -15.40
N ILE A 224 3.15 -8.29 -14.30
CA ILE A 224 2.56 -6.94 -14.16
C ILE A 224 3.56 -5.91 -13.63
N LEU A 225 4.35 -6.26 -12.61
CA LEU A 225 5.23 -5.30 -11.92
C LEU A 225 6.20 -4.53 -12.84
N PRO A 226 6.82 -5.13 -13.88
CA PRO A 226 7.68 -4.39 -14.80
C PRO A 226 6.95 -3.24 -15.48
N ASN A 227 5.72 -3.47 -15.94
CA ASN A 227 4.91 -2.44 -16.60
C ASN A 227 4.49 -1.32 -15.64
N LEU A 228 4.32 -1.65 -14.35
CA LEU A 228 3.99 -0.65 -13.32
C LEU A 228 5.12 0.36 -13.08
N VAL A 229 6.39 0.02 -13.37
CA VAL A 229 7.49 0.99 -13.33
C VAL A 229 7.21 2.13 -14.31
N ASP A 230 6.86 1.80 -15.55
CA ASP A 230 6.63 2.79 -16.58
C ASP A 230 5.29 3.53 -16.39
N ILE A 231 4.24 2.83 -15.93
CA ILE A 231 2.97 3.46 -15.56
C ILE A 231 3.17 4.46 -14.39
N LEU A 232 3.96 4.12 -13.37
CA LEU A 232 4.26 5.05 -12.27
C LEU A 232 5.02 6.29 -12.78
N ARG A 233 5.97 6.09 -13.70
CA ARG A 233 6.72 7.18 -14.31
C ARG A 233 5.79 8.10 -15.11
N ASP A 234 4.87 7.56 -15.89
CA ASP A 234 4.01 8.37 -16.76
C ASP A 234 2.88 9.08 -16.00
N ASN A 235 2.46 8.56 -14.84
CA ASN A 235 1.35 9.12 -14.04
C ASN A 235 1.79 9.63 -12.67
N SER A 236 3.08 9.94 -12.46
CA SER A 236 3.58 10.34 -11.14
C SER A 236 2.82 11.54 -10.55
N SER A 237 2.31 12.43 -11.39
CA SER A 237 1.50 13.61 -11.01
C SER A 237 0.02 13.31 -10.73
N ASN A 238 -0.52 12.15 -11.14
CA ASN A 238 -1.93 11.82 -10.98
C ASN A 238 -2.18 10.98 -9.72
N ILE A 239 -2.22 11.67 -8.58
CA ILE A 239 -2.37 11.07 -7.24
C ILE A 239 -3.72 10.33 -7.08
N HIS A 240 -4.75 10.65 -7.88
CA HIS A 240 -6.05 9.98 -7.82
C HIS A 240 -5.99 8.48 -8.18
N CYS A 241 -5.04 8.08 -9.03
CA CYS A 241 -4.75 6.67 -9.31
C CYS A 241 -3.64 6.09 -8.43
N GLY A 242 -3.03 6.92 -7.57
CA GLY A 242 -1.87 6.56 -6.76
C GLY A 242 -2.17 5.51 -5.70
N LEU A 243 -3.26 5.66 -4.93
CA LEU A 243 -3.53 4.75 -3.82
C LEU A 243 -3.82 3.29 -4.26
N PRO A 244 -4.74 3.01 -5.20
CA PRO A 244 -4.98 1.64 -5.67
C PRO A 244 -3.73 1.02 -6.33
N CYS A 245 -2.94 1.84 -7.03
CA CYS A 245 -1.67 1.39 -7.63
C CYS A 245 -0.65 0.99 -6.56
N LEU A 246 -0.43 1.84 -5.55
CA LEU A 246 0.47 1.54 -4.43
C LEU A 246 -0.02 0.33 -3.63
N GLN A 247 -1.33 0.17 -3.45
CA GLN A 247 -1.92 -1.02 -2.83
C GLN A 247 -1.56 -2.29 -3.58
N PHE A 248 -1.80 -2.29 -4.90
CA PHE A 248 -1.46 -3.42 -5.75
C PHE A 248 0.03 -3.74 -5.69
N ILE A 249 0.90 -2.72 -5.78
CA ILE A 249 2.35 -2.87 -5.71
C ILE A 249 2.76 -3.49 -4.36
N TYR A 250 2.27 -2.94 -3.25
CA TYR A 250 2.66 -3.40 -1.93
C TYR A 250 2.28 -4.86 -1.69
N TRP A 251 1.04 -5.25 -2.00
CA TRP A 251 0.59 -6.63 -1.87
C TRP A 251 1.34 -7.58 -2.81
N SER A 252 1.64 -7.13 -4.03
CA SER A 252 2.49 -7.86 -4.97
C SER A 252 3.88 -8.14 -4.40
N LEU A 253 4.51 -7.14 -3.77
CA LEU A 253 5.81 -7.29 -3.12
C LEU A 253 5.76 -8.28 -1.95
N LEU A 254 4.68 -8.29 -1.16
CA LEU A 254 4.52 -9.27 -0.08
C LEU A 254 4.38 -10.70 -0.61
N HIS A 255 3.69 -10.91 -1.73
CA HIS A 255 3.60 -12.23 -2.35
C HIS A 255 4.92 -12.70 -2.96
N LEU A 256 5.77 -11.79 -3.45
CA LEU A 256 7.11 -12.16 -3.92
C LEU A 256 8.01 -12.68 -2.78
N ASP A 257 7.90 -12.10 -1.58
CA ASP A 257 8.71 -12.47 -0.42
C ASP A 257 8.33 -13.84 0.18
N GLN A 258 7.09 -14.31 -0.01
CA GLN A 258 6.59 -15.54 0.61
C GLN A 258 7.11 -16.83 -0.05
N GLY A 259 7.75 -16.75 -1.22
CA GLY A 259 8.19 -17.93 -1.97
C GLY A 259 9.65 -17.86 -2.43
N GLN A 260 10.38 -18.97 -2.27
CA GLN A 260 11.72 -19.15 -2.83
C GLN A 260 11.64 -19.68 -4.27
N SER A 261 10.93 -18.96 -5.15
CA SER A 261 10.89 -19.30 -6.58
C SER A 261 12.09 -18.63 -7.29
N PRO A 262 12.79 -19.31 -8.22
CA PRO A 262 13.81 -18.68 -9.05
C PRO A 262 13.31 -17.44 -9.80
N LEU A 263 12.01 -17.41 -10.14
CA LEU A 263 11.36 -16.29 -10.81
C LEU A 263 11.22 -15.05 -9.91
N SER A 264 10.98 -15.21 -8.60
CA SER A 264 10.87 -14.08 -7.68
C SER A 264 12.24 -13.45 -7.38
N LEU A 265 13.30 -14.27 -7.32
CA LEU A 265 14.68 -13.82 -7.09
C LEU A 265 15.21 -12.89 -8.20
N ASN A 266 14.76 -13.08 -9.45
CA ASN A 266 15.19 -12.26 -10.59
C ASN A 266 14.53 -10.87 -10.64
N MET A 267 13.58 -10.56 -9.75
CA MET A 267 12.84 -9.29 -9.76
C MET A 267 13.52 -8.13 -9.02
N SER A 268 14.71 -8.33 -8.44
CA SER A 268 15.42 -7.30 -7.65
C SER A 268 15.60 -5.96 -8.39
N THR A 269 15.91 -5.99 -9.69
CA THR A 269 16.04 -4.75 -10.49
C THR A 269 14.70 -4.05 -10.65
N THR A 270 13.62 -4.80 -10.91
CA THR A 270 12.27 -4.24 -11.07
C THR A 270 11.77 -3.65 -9.76
N THR A 271 11.89 -4.38 -8.65
CA THR A 271 11.45 -3.88 -7.34
C THR A 271 12.23 -2.63 -6.93
N ARG A 272 13.54 -2.58 -7.18
CA ARG A 272 14.35 -1.37 -6.96
C ARG A 272 13.86 -0.20 -7.82
N ARG A 273 13.58 -0.42 -9.11
CA ARG A 273 13.06 0.63 -10.01
C ARG A 273 11.70 1.16 -9.55
N ILE A 274 10.80 0.30 -9.06
CA ILE A 274 9.53 0.72 -8.45
C ILE A 274 9.79 1.64 -7.25
N GLY A 275 10.69 1.23 -6.34
CA GLY A 275 11.08 2.06 -5.20
C GLY A 275 11.65 3.41 -5.63
N GLU A 276 12.49 3.43 -6.66
CA GLU A 276 13.07 4.65 -7.24
C GLU A 276 11.99 5.57 -7.81
N GLU A 277 11.00 5.08 -8.55
CA GLU A 277 9.94 5.94 -9.11
C GLU A 277 8.97 6.46 -8.03
N ILE A 278 8.77 5.72 -6.93
CA ILE A 278 7.96 6.18 -5.80
C ILE A 278 8.71 7.24 -4.97
N TYR A 279 10.02 7.07 -4.78
CA TYR A 279 10.83 7.98 -3.96
C TYR A 279 11.39 9.18 -4.75
N TYR A 280 11.72 9.00 -6.03
CA TYR A 280 12.25 10.03 -6.93
C TYR A 280 11.65 9.89 -8.34
N PRO A 281 10.38 10.26 -8.55
CA PRO A 281 9.77 10.16 -9.87
C PRO A 281 10.61 10.94 -10.91
N LYS A 282 11.14 10.23 -11.91
CA LYS A 282 12.13 10.79 -12.85
C LYS A 282 11.52 11.79 -13.84
N SER A 283 10.19 11.87 -13.90
CA SER A 283 9.37 12.53 -14.92
C SER A 283 8.53 13.70 -14.39
N SER A 284 8.92 14.34 -13.28
CA SER A 284 8.31 15.63 -12.92
C SER A 284 8.77 16.71 -13.91
N LYS A 285 8.12 16.78 -15.07
CA LYS A 285 8.08 18.00 -15.87
C LYS A 285 7.22 18.99 -15.08
N VAL A 286 7.88 19.82 -14.28
CA VAL A 286 7.26 21.02 -13.70
C VAL A 286 6.60 21.80 -14.84
N PRO A 287 5.30 22.14 -14.76
CA PRO A 287 4.65 22.99 -15.76
C PRO A 287 5.44 24.29 -15.91
N ASP A 288 5.69 24.73 -17.15
CA ASP A 288 6.50 25.92 -17.46
C ASP A 288 5.93 27.26 -16.94
N VAL A 289 4.83 27.23 -16.17
CA VAL A 289 4.20 28.40 -15.56
C VAL A 289 5.00 28.92 -14.35
N GLU A 290 5.72 28.06 -13.62
CA GLU A 290 6.53 28.47 -12.46
C GLU A 290 7.91 29.06 -12.83
N LYS A 291 8.30 29.04 -14.11
CA LYS A 291 9.56 29.67 -14.57
C LYS A 291 9.44 31.17 -14.83
N MET A 292 8.22 31.71 -14.91
CA MET A 292 8.02 33.15 -15.18
C MET A 292 8.00 34.04 -13.94
N ILE A 293 7.86 33.46 -12.74
CA ILE A 293 7.84 34.25 -11.49
C ILE A 293 9.21 34.08 -10.83
N GLY A 294 10.09 35.05 -11.13
CA GLY A 294 11.52 34.99 -10.89
C GLY A 294 11.92 34.59 -9.46
N SER A 295 12.77 33.57 -9.38
CA SER A 295 13.78 33.48 -8.34
C SER A 295 15.10 33.05 -8.98
N SER A 296 16.12 33.83 -8.68
CA SER A 296 17.50 33.78 -9.17
C SER A 296 18.04 32.37 -9.34
N ALA A 297 18.60 32.12 -10.52
CA ALA A 297 19.49 31.00 -10.80
C ALA A 297 20.77 31.11 -9.95
N THR A 298 20.79 30.41 -8.82
CA THR A 298 22.02 30.01 -8.13
C THR A 298 21.94 28.51 -7.86
N LEU A 299 22.89 27.78 -8.46
CA LEU A 299 23.38 26.45 -8.10
C LEU A 299 22.45 25.63 -7.19
N ASN A 300 21.55 24.84 -7.77
CA ASN A 300 20.93 23.74 -7.04
C ASN A 300 20.74 22.56 -7.98
N GLU A 301 21.46 21.48 -7.71
CA GLU A 301 20.96 20.12 -7.93
C GLU A 301 19.53 20.12 -7.39
N LYS A 302 18.52 20.25 -8.27
CA LYS A 302 17.12 20.31 -7.85
C LYS A 302 16.80 19.02 -7.12
N ILE A 303 16.76 19.12 -5.79
CA ILE A 303 16.38 18.07 -4.86
C ILE A 303 15.02 17.56 -5.33
N LYS A 304 15.02 16.38 -5.96
CA LYS A 304 13.79 15.72 -6.40
C LYS A 304 13.04 15.31 -5.14
N GLU A 305 11.93 15.97 -4.86
CA GLU A 305 11.17 15.71 -3.65
C GLU A 305 10.41 14.38 -3.74
N PRO A 306 10.27 13.64 -2.63
CA PRO A 306 9.59 12.35 -2.63
C PRO A 306 8.06 12.56 -2.65
N LEU A 307 7.54 12.73 -3.86
CA LEU A 307 6.16 13.15 -4.16
C LEU A 307 5.10 12.35 -3.38
N PHE A 308 5.20 11.01 -3.40
CA PHE A 308 4.22 10.15 -2.71
C PHE A 308 4.37 10.22 -1.18
N MET A 309 5.60 10.33 -0.66
CA MET A 309 5.84 10.44 0.78
C MET A 309 5.49 11.82 1.34
N ARG A 310 5.29 12.83 0.48
CA ARG A 310 4.79 14.17 0.85
C ARG A 310 3.34 14.42 0.46
N SER A 311 2.63 13.38 0.01
CA SER A 311 1.20 13.47 -0.33
C SER A 311 0.39 14.01 0.85
N THR A 312 -0.65 14.79 0.59
CA THR A 312 -1.60 15.23 1.63
C THR A 312 -2.40 14.06 2.21
N ASN A 313 -2.45 12.92 1.51
CA ASN A 313 -3.12 11.71 1.95
C ASN A 313 -2.18 10.83 2.79
N ASN A 314 -2.50 10.67 4.08
CA ASN A 314 -1.75 9.87 5.05
C ASN A 314 -1.58 8.40 4.60
N HIS A 315 -2.60 7.84 3.97
CA HIS A 315 -2.58 6.47 3.46
C HIS A 315 -1.52 6.29 2.38
N ILE A 316 -1.43 7.24 1.46
CA ILE A 316 -0.41 7.27 0.41
C ILE A 316 0.98 7.45 1.04
N ARG A 317 1.14 8.35 2.01
CA ARG A 317 2.43 8.57 2.69
C ARG A 317 2.91 7.32 3.41
N LEU A 318 2.05 6.68 4.20
CA LEU A 318 2.39 5.45 4.92
C LEU A 318 2.75 4.32 3.94
N LEU A 319 1.90 4.07 2.95
CA LEU A 319 2.09 2.96 2.03
C LEU A 319 3.32 3.13 1.14
N SER A 320 3.55 4.34 0.61
CA SER A 320 4.77 4.64 -0.14
C SER A 320 6.04 4.48 0.72
N THR A 321 5.98 4.90 1.99
CA THR A 321 7.07 4.68 2.95
C THR A 321 7.38 3.20 3.15
N LEU A 322 6.36 2.35 3.30
CA LEU A 322 6.55 0.90 3.43
C LEU A 322 7.12 0.28 2.15
N ILE A 323 6.66 0.70 0.97
CA ILE A 323 7.21 0.22 -0.30
C ILE A 323 8.68 0.61 -0.43
N VAL A 324 9.05 1.84 -0.08
CA VAL A 324 10.45 2.30 -0.06
C VAL A 324 11.30 1.43 0.86
N LEU A 325 10.84 1.17 2.09
CA LEU A 325 11.52 0.28 3.04
C LEU A 325 11.65 -1.16 2.53
N LYS A 326 10.76 -1.63 1.65
CA LYS A 326 10.86 -2.98 1.06
C LYS A 326 11.79 -3.06 -0.15
N THR A 327 12.00 -1.96 -0.86
CA THR A 327 12.56 -1.98 -2.22
C THR A 327 13.93 -1.31 -2.35
N LEU A 328 14.25 -0.34 -1.48
CA LEU A 328 15.47 0.44 -1.54
C LEU A 328 16.42 0.06 -0.40
N SER A 329 17.72 0.06 -0.70
CA SER A 329 18.80 -0.30 0.23
C SER A 329 19.71 0.87 0.62
N ARG A 330 19.50 2.05 0.03
CA ARG A 330 20.27 3.26 0.29
C ARG A 330 20.03 3.77 1.72
N ALA A 331 21.10 3.95 2.49
CA ALA A 331 20.99 4.24 3.92
C ALA A 331 20.30 5.57 4.25
N ASP A 332 20.59 6.62 3.49
CA ASP A 332 19.97 7.94 3.60
C ASP A 332 18.46 7.89 3.31
N VAL A 333 18.07 7.10 2.31
CA VAL A 333 16.67 6.90 1.92
C VAL A 333 15.91 6.12 2.98
N ILE A 334 16.49 5.03 3.49
CA ILE A 334 15.92 4.22 4.57
C ILE A 334 15.73 5.06 5.84
N ALA A 335 16.74 5.86 6.22
CA ALA A 335 16.65 6.74 7.38
C ALA A 335 15.50 7.75 7.24
N GLN A 336 15.34 8.36 6.07
CA GLN A 336 14.21 9.26 5.80
C GLN A 336 12.87 8.52 5.86
N ALA A 337 12.79 7.31 5.30
CA ALA A 337 11.58 6.49 5.35
C ALA A 337 11.18 6.14 6.79
N PHE A 338 12.14 5.77 7.64
CA PHE A 338 11.87 5.54 9.07
C PHE A 338 11.41 6.81 9.79
N ASN A 339 12.03 7.97 9.51
CA ASN A 339 11.60 9.23 10.11
C ASN A 339 10.15 9.60 9.73
N MET A 340 9.77 9.38 8.47
CA MET A 340 8.39 9.59 8.01
C MET A 340 7.42 8.61 8.67
N LEU A 341 7.76 7.32 8.73
CA LEU A 341 6.93 6.32 9.39
C LEU A 341 6.71 6.64 10.88
N LYS A 342 7.78 7.05 11.58
CA LYS A 342 7.71 7.47 12.99
C LYS A 342 6.76 8.65 13.19
N LEU A 343 6.76 9.61 12.26
CA LEU A 343 5.86 10.75 12.29
C LEU A 343 4.40 10.34 12.06
N GLU A 344 4.14 9.53 11.04
CA GLU A 344 2.78 9.06 10.70
C GLU A 344 2.15 8.28 11.86
N LEU A 345 2.90 7.39 12.50
CA LEU A 345 2.43 6.52 13.59
C LEU A 345 2.09 7.26 14.90
N LYS A 346 2.17 8.60 14.93
CA LYS A 346 1.55 9.40 16.00
C LYS A 346 0.03 9.43 15.88
N SER A 347 -0.51 9.19 14.69
CA SER A 347 -1.95 9.12 14.43
C SER A 347 -2.48 7.70 14.62
N GLU A 348 -3.62 7.57 15.30
CA GLU A 348 -4.32 6.29 15.46
C GLU A 348 -4.74 5.68 14.11
N HIS A 349 -5.15 6.50 13.13
CA HIS A 349 -5.46 6.02 11.78
C HIS A 349 -4.24 5.45 11.05
N ALA A 350 -3.05 6.01 11.27
CA ALA A 350 -1.83 5.43 10.71
C ALA A 350 -1.46 4.09 11.37
N LYS A 351 -1.74 3.91 12.67
CA LYS A 351 -1.58 2.63 13.36
C LYS A 351 -2.54 1.56 12.83
N GLU A 352 -3.79 1.93 12.56
CA GLU A 352 -4.76 1.07 11.86
C GLU A 352 -4.21 0.60 10.51
N LEU A 353 -3.76 1.53 9.68
CA LEU A 353 -3.20 1.23 8.37
C LEU A 353 -1.91 0.40 8.45
N PHE A 354 -1.06 0.62 9.47
CA PHE A 354 0.13 -0.19 9.72
C PHE A 354 -0.23 -1.67 9.90
N LEU A 355 -1.29 -1.95 10.65
CA LEU A 355 -1.80 -3.31 10.86
C LEU A 355 -2.46 -3.86 9.61
N TYR A 356 -3.30 -3.07 8.94
CA TYR A 356 -3.95 -3.43 7.69
C TYR A 356 -2.94 -3.91 6.63
N TYR A 357 -1.80 -3.23 6.53
CA TYR A 357 -0.71 -3.58 5.61
C TYR A 357 0.30 -4.59 6.16
N GLN A 358 0.08 -5.20 7.32
CA GLN A 358 1.02 -6.16 7.91
C GLN A 358 2.46 -5.60 8.02
N ALA A 359 2.57 -4.29 8.31
CA ALA A 359 3.84 -3.57 8.27
C ALA A 359 4.86 -4.08 9.29
N THR A 360 4.43 -4.76 10.36
CA THR A 360 5.30 -5.47 11.31
C THR A 360 6.36 -6.31 10.58
N ASN A 361 5.99 -7.06 9.55
CA ASN A 361 6.92 -7.90 8.79
C ASN A 361 7.97 -7.09 8.02
N VAL A 362 7.61 -5.89 7.53
CA VAL A 362 8.56 -4.98 6.88
C VAL A 362 9.59 -4.48 7.89
N ILE A 363 9.14 -4.10 9.09
CA ILE A 363 10.03 -3.58 10.14
C ILE A 363 10.96 -4.67 10.69
N LEU A 364 10.46 -5.91 10.85
CA LEU A 364 11.27 -7.04 11.32
C LEU A 364 12.49 -7.32 10.45
N ASN A 365 12.44 -7.04 9.14
CA ASN A 365 13.61 -7.18 8.26
C ASN A 365 14.79 -6.32 8.72
N TYR A 366 14.53 -5.18 9.35
CA TYR A 366 15.55 -4.24 9.84
C TYR A 366 16.11 -4.58 11.23
N LEU A 367 15.63 -5.67 11.85
CA LEU A 367 16.23 -6.24 13.06
C LEU A 367 17.34 -7.25 12.75
N LYS A 368 17.54 -7.61 11.48
CA LYS A 368 18.61 -8.54 11.06
C LYS A 368 19.99 -7.87 11.23
N PRO A 369 21.06 -8.64 11.56
CA PRO A 369 22.40 -8.09 11.78
C PRO A 369 22.96 -7.23 10.62
N ILE A 370 22.59 -7.56 9.37
CA ILE A 370 22.97 -6.79 8.18
C ILE A 370 22.47 -5.34 8.20
N HIS A 371 21.40 -5.06 8.94
CA HIS A 371 20.79 -3.73 9.09
C HIS A 371 21.03 -3.10 10.46
N LYS A 372 22.15 -3.43 11.13
CA LYS A 372 22.48 -2.95 12.49
C LYS A 372 22.32 -1.45 12.71
N ALA A 373 22.58 -0.62 11.69
CA ALA A 373 22.45 0.83 11.76
C ALA A 373 20.98 1.30 11.96
N PHE A 374 20.01 0.48 11.58
CA PHE A 374 18.58 0.79 11.64
C PHE A 374 17.84 0.02 12.74
N THR A 375 18.52 -0.89 13.44
CA THR A 375 17.89 -1.73 14.48
C THR A 375 17.27 -0.88 15.60
N SER A 376 17.92 0.20 16.02
CA SER A 376 17.39 1.08 17.07
C SER A 376 16.09 1.77 16.63
N VAL A 377 16.06 2.37 15.44
CA VAL A 377 14.84 3.01 14.93
C VAL A 377 13.72 2.02 14.59
N ALA A 378 14.06 0.82 14.09
CA ALA A 378 13.08 -0.24 13.87
C ALA A 378 12.42 -0.67 15.20
N MET A 379 13.19 -0.80 16.27
CA MET A 379 12.64 -1.07 17.61
C MET A 379 11.79 0.08 18.16
N GLU A 380 12.12 1.34 17.85
CA GLU A 380 11.28 2.48 18.21
C GLU A 380 9.91 2.44 17.52
N ILE A 381 9.86 2.07 16.22
CA ILE A 381 8.60 1.90 15.49
C ILE A 381 7.75 0.80 16.13
N LEU A 382 8.34 -0.36 16.44
CA LEU A 382 7.62 -1.46 17.10
C LEU A 382 7.11 -1.06 18.49
N LEU A 383 7.91 -0.31 19.25
CA LEU A 383 7.48 0.19 20.56
C LEU A 383 6.37 1.23 20.44
N GLN A 384 6.39 2.09 19.42
CA GLN A 384 5.34 3.06 19.15
C GLN A 384 4.00 2.38 18.90
N MET A 385 3.98 1.25 18.19
CA MET A 385 2.79 0.41 18.02
C MET A 385 2.35 -0.30 19.33
N ALA A 386 3.28 -0.53 20.25
CA ALA A 386 3.02 -1.13 21.56
C ALA A 386 2.53 -0.13 22.63
N THR A 387 2.51 1.18 22.34
CA THR A 387 1.92 2.20 23.23
C THR A 387 0.41 2.01 23.41
N ASP A 388 -0.16 2.57 24.48
CA ASP A 388 -1.59 2.46 24.75
C ASP A 388 -2.40 3.16 23.63
N SER A 389 -3.29 2.37 23.01
CA SER A 389 -3.99 2.70 21.78
C SER A 389 -5.08 1.63 21.53
N PRO A 390 -6.21 1.96 20.87
CA PRO A 390 -7.21 0.97 20.44
C PRO A 390 -6.64 -0.16 19.57
N PHE A 391 -5.50 0.08 18.91
CA PHE A 391 -4.85 -0.87 18.00
C PHE A 391 -3.78 -1.73 18.68
N GLN A 392 -3.45 -1.47 19.95
CA GLN A 392 -2.36 -2.13 20.68
C GLN A 392 -2.54 -3.66 20.73
N GLN A 393 -3.76 -4.14 21.01
CA GLN A 393 -4.06 -5.57 21.09
C GLN A 393 -3.85 -6.27 19.72
N MET A 394 -4.38 -5.68 18.65
CA MET A 394 -4.19 -6.19 17.28
C MET A 394 -2.71 -6.16 16.85
N PHE A 395 -1.93 -5.19 17.34
CA PHE A 395 -0.49 -5.19 17.14
C PHE A 395 0.20 -6.40 17.80
N PHE A 396 -0.12 -6.72 19.05
CA PHE A 396 0.43 -7.91 19.70
C PHE A 396 -0.01 -9.21 19.04
N GLU A 397 -1.23 -9.29 18.53
CA GLU A 397 -1.68 -10.40 17.69
C GLU A 397 -0.85 -10.49 16.40
N SER A 398 -0.57 -9.36 15.75
CA SER A 398 0.31 -9.31 14.56
C SER A 398 1.75 -9.77 14.85
N CYS A 399 2.21 -9.67 16.10
CA CYS A 399 3.52 -10.17 16.55
C CYS A 399 3.48 -11.64 17.01
N SER A 400 2.30 -12.25 17.15
CA SER A 400 2.11 -13.60 17.70
C SER A 400 2.35 -14.70 16.66
N ASN A 401 3.51 -14.65 16.00
CA ASN A 401 3.89 -15.58 14.92
C ASN A 401 5.38 -15.92 14.92
N GLU A 402 5.76 -16.96 14.18
CA GLU A 402 7.14 -17.44 14.09
C GLU A 402 8.15 -16.39 13.64
N ASN A 403 7.80 -15.54 12.67
CA ASN A 403 8.72 -14.56 12.09
C ASN A 403 9.18 -13.54 13.14
N PHE A 404 8.25 -13.05 13.96
CA PHE A 404 8.55 -12.15 15.06
C PHE A 404 9.46 -12.82 16.09
N PHE A 405 9.08 -14.00 16.60
CA PHE A 405 9.82 -14.66 17.67
C PHE A 405 11.21 -15.13 17.22
N ARG A 406 11.35 -15.56 15.96
CA ARG A 406 12.65 -15.85 15.34
C ARG A 406 13.53 -14.60 15.27
N SER A 407 12.97 -13.48 14.84
CA SER A 407 13.69 -12.19 14.76
C SER A 407 14.10 -11.67 16.13
N ALA A 408 13.20 -11.75 17.12
CA ALA A 408 13.48 -11.38 18.51
C ALA A 408 14.60 -12.26 19.09
N ALA A 409 14.53 -13.58 18.93
CA ALA A 409 15.54 -14.48 19.44
C ALA A 409 16.92 -14.26 18.77
N LEU A 410 16.95 -13.92 17.48
CA LEU A 410 18.18 -13.52 16.79
C LEU A 410 18.74 -12.21 17.34
N LEU A 411 17.88 -11.22 17.56
CA LEU A 411 18.25 -9.91 18.08
C LEU A 411 18.84 -10.00 19.50
N ILE A 412 18.22 -10.79 20.38
CA ILE A 412 18.69 -11.01 21.77
C ILE A 412 20.10 -11.64 21.79
N ARG A 413 20.40 -12.54 20.84
CA ARG A 413 21.73 -13.18 20.74
C ARG A 413 22.79 -12.30 20.09
N THR A 414 22.40 -11.23 19.43
CA THR A 414 23.33 -10.35 18.74
C THR A 414 23.96 -9.39 19.76
N PRO A 415 25.29 -9.23 19.80
CA PRO A 415 25.91 -8.22 20.64
C PRO A 415 25.52 -6.83 20.15
N LEU A 416 24.70 -6.12 20.93
CA LEU A 416 24.16 -4.81 20.59
C LEU A 416 24.95 -3.70 21.28
N PRO A 417 25.29 -2.60 20.57
CA PRO A 417 25.99 -1.47 21.16
C PRO A 417 25.09 -0.59 22.04
N ASP A 418 23.78 -0.59 21.81
CA ASP A 418 22.79 0.21 22.53
C ASP A 418 21.86 -0.69 23.34
N ILE A 419 22.03 -0.69 24.66
CA ILE A 419 21.21 -1.47 25.60
C ILE A 419 19.72 -1.10 25.52
N LYS A 420 19.39 0.13 25.09
CA LYS A 420 18.00 0.56 24.96
C LYS A 420 17.24 -0.27 23.93
N VAL A 421 17.91 -0.82 22.92
CA VAL A 421 17.28 -1.74 21.95
C VAL A 421 16.72 -2.97 22.68
N MET A 422 17.51 -3.53 23.61
CA MET A 422 17.10 -4.66 24.43
C MET A 422 15.99 -4.30 25.42
N GLU A 423 16.07 -3.12 26.05
CA GLU A 423 15.01 -2.63 26.92
C GLU A 423 13.68 -2.52 26.16
N ARG A 424 13.67 -1.88 24.98
CA ARG A 424 12.47 -1.75 24.14
C ARG A 424 11.91 -3.11 23.73
N LEU A 425 12.77 -4.05 23.31
CA LEU A 425 12.35 -5.41 22.98
C LEU A 425 11.75 -6.14 24.19
N SER A 426 12.34 -5.98 25.37
CA SER A 426 11.88 -6.62 26.60
C SER A 426 10.47 -6.19 27.00
N ILE A 427 10.08 -4.94 26.73
CA ILE A 427 8.72 -4.43 26.97
C ILE A 427 7.71 -5.21 26.10
N ILE A 428 8.01 -5.36 24.80
CA ILE A 428 7.14 -6.08 23.87
C ILE A 428 7.06 -7.57 24.22
N LEU A 429 8.19 -8.21 24.50
CA LEU A 429 8.21 -9.62 24.92
C LEU A 429 7.49 -9.84 26.25
N GLN A 430 7.60 -8.91 27.20
CA GLN A 430 6.85 -8.97 28.47
C GLN A 430 5.33 -8.94 28.21
N LYS A 431 4.83 -8.09 27.31
CA LYS A 431 3.42 -8.08 26.94
C LYS A 431 3.00 -9.37 26.24
N LEU A 432 3.79 -9.84 25.26
CA LEU A 432 3.53 -11.08 24.53
C LEU A 432 3.56 -12.33 25.44
N SER A 433 4.36 -12.34 26.50
CA SER A 433 4.44 -13.44 27.46
C SER A 433 3.16 -13.65 28.27
N LYS A 434 2.29 -12.63 28.37
CA LYS A 434 0.97 -12.75 29.02
C LYS A 434 -0.03 -13.52 28.16
N LEU A 435 0.19 -13.61 26.85
CA LEU A 435 -0.67 -14.34 25.92
C LEU A 435 -0.33 -15.84 25.98
N LYS A 436 -1.25 -16.64 26.52
CA LYS A 436 -1.04 -18.10 26.71
C LYS A 436 -0.69 -18.82 25.39
N SER A 437 -1.28 -18.38 24.28
CA SER A 437 -1.02 -18.93 22.94
C SER A 437 0.44 -18.77 22.47
N ASN A 438 1.17 -17.79 23.02
CA ASN A 438 2.54 -17.49 22.62
C ASN A 438 3.59 -18.31 23.37
N ARG A 439 3.22 -19.01 24.44
CA ARG A 439 4.16 -19.81 25.24
C ARG A 439 5.01 -20.75 24.38
N ARG A 440 4.38 -21.43 23.42
CA ARG A 440 5.07 -22.32 22.46
C ARG A 440 6.20 -21.62 21.70
N PHE A 441 6.07 -20.33 21.37
CA PHE A 441 7.09 -19.61 20.63
C PHE A 441 8.28 -19.24 21.52
N PHE A 442 8.04 -18.87 22.79
CA PHE A 442 9.13 -18.65 23.75
C PHE A 442 9.97 -19.91 23.97
N GLU A 443 9.32 -21.08 23.99
CA GLU A 443 9.97 -22.38 24.12
C GLU A 443 10.71 -22.77 22.82
N THR A 444 10.02 -22.74 21.68
CA THR A 444 10.57 -23.15 20.36
C THR A 444 11.81 -22.34 19.98
N TYR A 445 11.80 -21.02 20.23
CA TYR A 445 12.92 -20.14 19.88
C TYR A 445 13.94 -19.98 21.02
N THR A 446 13.80 -20.79 22.07
CA THR A 446 14.67 -20.87 23.26
C THR A 446 14.88 -19.54 23.97
N ILE A 447 13.94 -18.60 23.84
CA ILE A 447 14.03 -17.25 24.42
C ILE A 447 14.15 -17.32 25.95
N VAL A 448 13.44 -18.24 26.59
CA VAL A 448 13.53 -18.46 28.04
C VAL A 448 14.96 -18.73 28.49
N ALA A 449 15.65 -19.64 27.81
CA ALA A 449 17.01 -20.04 28.17
C ALA A 449 17.97 -18.85 28.02
N ILE A 450 17.84 -18.08 26.93
CA ILE A 450 18.65 -16.88 26.70
C ILE A 450 18.39 -15.84 27.79
N ILE A 451 17.12 -15.63 28.17
CA ILE A 451 16.77 -14.68 29.24
C ILE A 451 17.37 -15.11 30.58
N GLN A 452 17.33 -16.40 30.90
CA GLN A 452 17.94 -16.92 32.13
C GLN A 452 19.46 -16.70 32.14
N GLU A 453 20.14 -17.00 31.03
CA GLU A 453 21.57 -16.75 30.87
C GLU A 453 21.91 -15.26 31.02
N MET A 454 21.13 -14.38 30.38
CA MET A 454 21.29 -12.92 30.51
C MET A 454 21.12 -12.43 31.94
N LEU A 455 20.20 -13.01 32.71
CA LEU A 455 20.00 -12.66 34.12
C LEU A 455 21.11 -13.18 35.03
N VAL A 456 21.83 -14.24 34.62
CA VAL A 456 23.01 -14.75 35.33
C VAL A 456 24.23 -13.89 35.01
N SER A 457 24.45 -13.59 33.73
CA SER A 457 25.60 -12.80 33.27
C SER A 457 25.46 -11.30 33.55
N GLY A 458 24.23 -10.81 33.63
CA GLY A 458 23.91 -9.41 33.80
C GLY A 458 23.91 -9.02 35.27
N GLY A 459 24.86 -8.18 35.68
CA GLY A 459 24.86 -7.56 37.01
C GLY A 459 23.69 -6.58 37.21
N ASN A 460 23.75 -5.80 38.29
CA ASN A 460 22.68 -4.86 38.67
C ASN A 460 22.62 -3.56 37.84
N GLU A 461 23.49 -3.39 36.83
CA GLU A 461 23.59 -2.13 36.07
C GLU A 461 22.36 -1.85 35.20
N ASN A 462 21.62 -2.89 34.78
CA ASN A 462 20.45 -2.77 33.90
C ASN A 462 19.14 -3.13 34.62
N ALA A 463 18.83 -2.43 35.72
CA ALA A 463 17.69 -2.74 36.59
C ALA A 463 16.34 -2.82 35.85
N PHE A 464 16.08 -1.91 34.90
CA PHE A 464 14.84 -1.90 34.11
C PHE A 464 14.71 -3.13 33.20
N LEU A 465 15.77 -3.45 32.45
CA LEU A 465 15.82 -4.65 31.62
C LEU A 465 15.62 -5.90 32.48
N ASN A 466 16.37 -6.01 33.59
CA ASN A 466 16.29 -7.16 34.49
C ASN A 466 14.87 -7.35 35.06
N LEU A 467 14.17 -6.26 35.40
CA LEU A 467 12.78 -6.32 35.86
C LEU A 467 11.84 -6.88 34.79
N ASN A 468 11.96 -6.43 33.54
CA ASN A 468 11.15 -6.93 32.43
C ASN A 468 11.45 -8.40 32.14
N LEU A 469 12.73 -8.80 32.13
CA LEU A 469 13.16 -10.17 31.94
C LEU A 469 12.60 -11.12 33.01
N LYS A 470 12.67 -10.73 34.29
CA LYS A 470 12.06 -11.48 35.40
C LYS A 470 10.55 -11.59 35.24
N SER A 471 9.89 -10.52 34.80
CA SER A 471 8.44 -10.51 34.55
C SER A 471 8.03 -11.47 33.43
N ILE A 472 8.83 -11.59 32.36
CA ILE A 472 8.61 -12.57 31.28
C ILE A 472 8.61 -14.00 31.86
N LEU A 473 9.63 -14.35 32.65
CA LEU A 473 9.72 -15.67 33.27
C LEU A 473 8.53 -15.96 34.19
N HIS A 474 8.14 -14.96 34.99
CA HIS A 474 6.98 -15.05 35.87
C HIS A 474 5.68 -15.31 35.10
N ASN A 475 5.41 -14.54 34.03
CA ASN A 475 4.20 -14.73 33.20
C ASN A 475 4.14 -16.11 32.55
N LEU A 476 5.30 -16.67 32.18
CA LEU A 476 5.44 -18.01 31.61
C LEU A 476 5.38 -19.12 32.67
N LYS A 477 5.23 -18.78 33.96
CA LYS A 477 5.28 -19.70 35.11
C LYS A 477 6.57 -20.52 35.17
N ILE A 478 7.66 -19.93 34.72
CA ILE A 478 8.98 -20.55 34.78
C ILE A 478 9.61 -20.07 36.08
N PRO A 479 9.96 -20.97 37.01
CA PRO A 479 10.70 -20.55 38.19
C PRO A 479 11.97 -19.88 37.69
N ALA A 480 12.21 -18.64 38.12
CA ALA A 480 13.56 -18.11 38.09
C ALA A 480 14.38 -19.14 38.85
N LYS A 481 15.33 -19.82 38.20
CA LYS A 481 16.28 -20.66 38.94
C LYS A 481 16.77 -19.79 40.09
N THR A 482 16.59 -20.27 41.30
CA THR A 482 17.06 -19.61 42.52
C THR A 482 18.55 -19.35 42.33
N LEU A 483 18.87 -18.13 41.91
CA LEU A 483 20.22 -17.61 41.79
C LEU A 483 20.61 -17.23 43.22
N PHE A 484 21.16 -18.19 43.93
CA PHE A 484 22.08 -17.92 45.03
C PHE A 484 23.50 -18.00 44.49
#